data_AF-A0A256W827-F1
#
_entry.id   AF-A0A256W827-F1
#
_cell.length_a   1.000
_cell.length_b   1.000
_cell.length_c   1.000
_cell.angle_alpha   90.00
_cell.angle_beta   90.00
_cell.angle_gamma   90.00
#
_symmetry.space_group_name_H-M   'P 1'
#
loop_
_entity.id
_entity.type
_entity.pdbx_description
1 polymer ?
#
loop_
_entity_poly.entity_id
_entity_poly.type
_entity_poly.pdbx_seq_one_letter_code
_entity_poly.pdbx_strand_id
1 'polypeptide(L)'
;MACFGINLVLMFVLPKDNTTNGVSSKVLKFWTKGGTNYTLIIGVMPSDTAAAAFVGVDTISVPAEYTLYTIDFLSYAGSDKYVAIKHGMNSTYDSYYIDDVDYFEPFQNDITALNNVNVSIYPNPNNGQFTLSVNGAEGNMNMEIVNLAGQVIYTQRIEATSNFTTDIDVSEFATGVYYIKLSNNDGVKVNKLIIK
;
A
#
# COMPACT_ATOMS: atom_id res chain seq x y z
N MET A 1 20.54 23.04 2.25
CA MET A 1 21.75 23.25 1.41
C MET A 1 22.82 22.30 1.90
N ALA A 2 23.04 21.18 1.20
CA ALA A 2 24.11 20.24 1.53
C ALA A 2 25.09 20.21 0.35
N CYS A 3 26.33 20.61 0.60
CA CYS A 3 27.42 20.61 -0.38
C CYS A 3 28.29 19.39 -0.10
N PHE A 4 28.36 18.43 -1.03
CA PHE A 4 29.15 17.21 -0.86
C PHE A 4 30.34 17.19 -1.82
N GLY A 5 31.52 16.86 -1.27
CA GLY A 5 32.81 16.88 -1.97
C GLY A 5 33.04 15.68 -2.88
N ILE A 6 34.03 15.87 -3.77
CA ILE A 6 34.44 15.13 -4.98
C ILE A 6 34.79 13.63 -4.86
N ASN A 7 34.27 12.89 -3.88
CA ASN A 7 34.40 11.42 -3.81
C ASN A 7 33.21 10.71 -3.17
N LEU A 8 32.16 11.41 -2.75
CA LEU A 8 30.91 10.78 -2.33
C LEU A 8 29.95 10.68 -3.51
N VAL A 9 29.84 9.46 -4.04
CA VAL A 9 28.90 9.09 -5.10
C VAL A 9 27.44 9.11 -4.62
N LEU A 10 27.24 9.11 -3.29
CA LEU A 10 25.94 9.03 -2.64
C LEU A 10 25.55 10.41 -2.08
N MET A 11 24.38 10.93 -2.46
CA MET A 11 23.95 12.27 -2.05
C MET A 11 23.00 12.25 -0.85
N PHE A 12 22.18 11.21 -0.74
CA PHE A 12 21.20 11.11 0.34
C PHE A 12 20.94 9.66 0.69
N VAL A 13 20.84 9.37 1.99
CA VAL A 13 20.45 8.06 2.53
C VAL A 13 19.28 8.29 3.47
N LEU A 14 18.17 7.61 3.19
CA LEU A 14 16.97 7.66 4.01
C LEU A 14 17.15 6.82 5.29
N PRO A 15 16.38 7.13 6.36
CA PRO A 15 16.38 6.33 7.58
C PRO A 15 16.10 4.85 7.29
N LYS A 16 16.64 3.98 8.15
CA LYS A 16 16.45 2.54 8.07
C LYS A 16 14.97 2.18 8.09
N ASP A 17 14.56 1.32 7.17
CA ASP A 17 13.29 0.62 7.23
C ASP A 17 13.37 -0.60 8.17
N ASN A 18 12.48 -0.64 9.16
CA ASN A 18 12.40 -1.73 10.14
C ASN A 18 11.26 -2.72 9.85
N THR A 19 10.53 -2.57 8.73
CA THR A 19 9.49 -3.53 8.33
C THR A 19 10.10 -4.88 7.91
N THR A 20 9.33 -5.95 8.02
CA THR A 20 9.72 -7.30 7.58
C THR A 20 10.02 -7.35 6.09
N ASN A 21 9.21 -6.67 5.27
CA ASN A 21 9.34 -6.60 3.81
C ASN A 21 10.45 -5.64 3.32
N GLY A 22 11.06 -4.88 4.24
CA GLY A 22 12.07 -3.87 3.89
C GLY A 22 11.47 -2.80 3.00
N VAL A 23 12.30 -2.23 2.14
CA VAL A 23 11.92 -1.08 1.32
C VAL A 23 10.80 -1.36 0.32
N SER A 24 10.47 -2.64 0.04
CA SER A 24 9.54 -3.05 -1.03
C SER A 24 8.08 -2.58 -0.84
N SER A 25 7.66 -2.24 0.38
CA SER A 25 6.32 -1.69 0.64
C SER A 25 6.25 -0.16 0.51
N LYS A 26 7.40 0.51 0.40
CA LYS A 26 7.50 1.96 0.58
C LYS A 26 7.32 2.75 -0.71
N VAL A 27 6.99 4.02 -0.53
CA VAL A 27 6.99 5.03 -1.57
C VAL A 27 7.87 6.20 -1.15
N LEU A 28 8.72 6.66 -2.08
CA LEU A 28 9.53 7.85 -1.95
C LEU A 28 8.95 8.97 -2.82
N LYS A 29 8.69 10.13 -2.23
CA LYS A 29 8.29 11.36 -2.92
C LYS A 29 9.28 12.47 -2.61
N PHE A 30 9.62 13.26 -3.62
CA PHE A 30 10.46 14.44 -3.43
C PHE A 30 10.36 15.36 -4.64
N TRP A 31 10.53 16.64 -4.41
CA TRP A 31 10.72 17.61 -5.49
C TRP A 31 12.19 17.67 -5.86
N THR A 32 12.48 17.74 -7.16
CA THR A 32 13.84 17.96 -7.64
C THR A 32 13.93 18.97 -8.78
N LYS A 33 15.05 19.68 -8.84
CA LYS A 33 15.42 20.63 -9.89
C LYS A 33 16.94 20.58 -10.12
N GLY A 34 17.36 20.78 -11.36
CA GLY A 34 18.74 20.69 -11.79
C GLY A 34 18.98 21.43 -13.10
N GLY A 35 19.59 20.75 -14.07
CA GLY A 35 20.00 21.31 -15.35
C GLY A 35 19.83 20.35 -16.52
N THR A 36 20.42 20.67 -17.67
CA THR A 36 20.32 19.85 -18.88
C THR A 36 21.10 18.54 -18.71
N ASN A 37 20.48 17.41 -19.03
CA ASN A 37 21.05 16.05 -18.93
C ASN A 37 21.43 15.59 -17.52
N TYR A 38 20.90 16.23 -16.48
CA TYR A 38 21.14 15.79 -15.11
C TYR A 38 20.30 14.56 -14.82
N THR A 39 20.89 13.53 -14.21
CA THR A 39 20.12 12.37 -13.73
C THR A 39 20.38 12.07 -12.25
N LEU A 40 19.37 11.48 -11.62
CA LEU A 40 19.45 10.89 -10.29
C LEU A 40 19.14 9.40 -10.39
N ILE A 41 19.90 8.60 -9.66
CA ILE A 41 19.69 7.16 -9.54
C ILE A 41 19.13 6.91 -8.14
N ILE A 42 17.91 6.41 -8.08
CA ILE A 42 17.28 5.99 -6.84
C ILE A 42 17.59 4.52 -6.69
N GLY A 43 18.05 4.12 -5.50
CA GLY A 43 18.46 2.76 -5.27
C GLY A 43 18.38 2.38 -3.82
N VAL A 44 18.85 1.16 -3.55
CA VAL A 44 18.75 0.52 -2.24
C VAL A 44 20.13 0.06 -1.77
N MET A 45 20.28 -0.06 -0.46
CA MET A 45 21.51 -0.47 0.19
C MET A 45 21.24 -1.32 1.44
N PRO A 46 22.17 -2.24 1.78
CA PRO A 46 22.04 -3.06 2.98
C PRO A 46 22.31 -2.29 4.28
N SER A 47 23.13 -1.24 4.24
CA SER A 47 23.41 -0.33 5.36
C SER A 47 23.62 1.11 4.89
N ASP A 48 23.55 2.07 5.81
CA ASP A 48 23.80 3.50 5.58
C ASP A 48 25.25 3.86 5.18
N THR A 49 26.16 2.89 5.33
CA THR A 49 27.60 3.04 5.10
C THR A 49 28.11 2.20 3.92
N ALA A 50 27.27 1.32 3.36
CA ALA A 50 27.65 0.38 2.30
C ALA A 50 27.45 0.96 0.89
N ALA A 51 28.01 2.14 0.60
CA ALA A 51 27.84 2.82 -0.70
C ALA A 51 28.30 1.98 -1.92
N ALA A 52 29.27 1.06 -1.73
CA ALA A 52 29.72 0.13 -2.77
C ALA A 52 28.70 -0.98 -3.10
N ALA A 53 27.73 -1.23 -2.22
CA ALA A 53 26.67 -2.21 -2.40
C ALA A 53 25.37 -1.57 -2.92
N PHE A 54 25.42 -0.33 -3.40
CA PHE A 54 24.26 0.36 -3.96
C PHE A 54 23.73 -0.35 -5.21
N VAL A 55 22.43 -0.68 -5.18
CA VAL A 55 21.70 -1.25 -6.31
C VAL A 55 20.69 -0.22 -6.81
N GLY A 56 20.81 0.20 -8.08
CA GLY A 56 19.87 1.12 -8.70
C GLY A 56 18.51 0.45 -8.94
N VAL A 57 17.44 1.10 -8.49
CA VAL A 57 16.05 0.72 -8.70
C VAL A 57 15.45 1.51 -9.86
N ASP A 58 15.71 2.82 -9.89
CA ASP A 58 15.22 3.69 -10.96
C ASP A 58 16.24 4.80 -11.29
N THR A 59 16.17 5.33 -12.50
CA THR A 59 16.97 6.47 -12.95
C THR A 59 16.05 7.53 -13.53
N ILE A 60 16.03 8.71 -12.89
CA ILE A 60 15.21 9.84 -13.30
C ILE A 60 16.05 10.94 -13.93
N SER A 61 15.49 11.62 -14.92
CA SER A 61 16.01 12.89 -15.43
C SER A 61 15.62 14.03 -14.50
N VAL A 62 16.50 14.98 -14.26
CA VAL A 62 16.23 16.16 -13.41
C VAL A 62 16.11 17.41 -14.29
N PRO A 63 14.92 17.99 -14.44
CA PRO A 63 14.72 19.16 -15.30
C PRO A 63 15.16 20.48 -14.65
N ALA A 64 15.16 21.56 -15.44
CA ALA A 64 15.49 22.91 -14.99
C ALA A 64 14.42 23.56 -14.08
N GLU A 65 13.23 22.96 -14.00
CA GLU A 65 12.12 23.39 -13.15
C GLU A 65 11.84 22.36 -12.06
N TYR A 66 11.32 22.80 -10.92
CA TYR A 66 10.95 21.89 -9.84
C TYR A 66 9.87 20.91 -10.31
N THR A 67 10.21 19.62 -10.25
CA THR A 67 9.34 18.52 -10.63
C THR A 67 9.24 17.53 -9.50
N LEU A 68 8.01 17.14 -9.14
CA LEU A 68 7.74 16.12 -8.13
C LEU A 68 7.93 14.73 -8.74
N TYR A 69 8.74 13.91 -8.09
CA TYR A 69 8.86 12.48 -8.40
C TYR A 69 8.19 11.64 -7.33
N THR A 70 7.62 10.51 -7.76
CA THR A 70 7.09 9.45 -6.90
C THR A 70 7.70 8.14 -7.37
N ILE A 71 8.44 7.49 -6.49
CA ILE A 71 9.15 6.24 -6.76
C ILE A 71 8.59 5.16 -5.84
N ASP A 72 8.05 4.09 -6.42
CA ASP A 72 7.69 2.88 -5.70
C ASP A 72 8.80 1.83 -5.79
N PHE A 73 8.89 0.99 -4.76
CA PHE A 73 9.88 -0.08 -4.68
C PHE A 73 9.23 -1.46 -4.82
N LEU A 74 8.00 -1.53 -5.36
CA LEU A 74 7.20 -2.76 -5.37
C LEU A 74 7.85 -3.90 -6.15
N SER A 75 8.64 -3.56 -7.18
CA SER A 75 9.36 -4.53 -8.01
C SER A 75 10.68 -5.00 -7.40
N TYR A 76 11.16 -4.36 -6.33
CA TYR A 76 12.40 -4.74 -5.66
C TYR A 76 12.16 -5.95 -4.73
N ALA A 77 12.70 -7.11 -5.10
CA ALA A 77 12.52 -8.37 -4.40
C ALA A 77 13.59 -8.68 -3.32
N GLY A 78 14.53 -7.77 -3.08
CA GLY A 78 15.60 -7.96 -2.10
C GLY A 78 15.20 -7.55 -0.68
N SER A 79 16.14 -7.69 0.26
CA SER A 79 15.91 -7.45 1.70
C SER A 79 16.58 -6.19 2.24
N ASP A 80 17.15 -5.35 1.35
CA ASP A 80 17.80 -4.10 1.72
C ASP A 80 16.84 -3.17 2.47
N LYS A 81 17.39 -2.41 3.43
CA LYS A 81 16.63 -1.60 4.39
C LYS A 81 16.87 -0.10 4.26
N TYR A 82 17.74 0.31 3.35
CA TYR A 82 18.06 1.72 3.13
C TYR A 82 17.75 2.07 1.68
N VAL A 83 17.12 3.21 1.48
CA VAL A 83 16.97 3.84 0.17
C VAL A 83 18.00 4.96 0.07
N ALA A 84 18.64 5.09 -1.08
CA ALA A 84 19.59 6.16 -1.33
C ALA A 84 19.39 6.80 -2.71
N ILE A 85 19.79 8.06 -2.80
CA ILE A 85 19.80 8.84 -4.03
C ILE A 85 21.26 9.11 -4.40
N LYS A 86 21.63 8.68 -5.60
CA LYS A 86 22.96 8.79 -6.20
C LYS A 86 22.91 9.74 -7.41
N HIS A 87 23.96 10.52 -7.63
CA HIS A 87 24.04 11.38 -8.81
C HIS A 87 24.43 10.58 -10.05
N GLY A 88 23.97 11.02 -11.22
CA GLY A 88 24.24 10.38 -12.51
C GLY A 88 25.67 10.54 -13.06
N MET A 89 26.51 11.34 -12.42
CA MET A 89 27.88 11.68 -12.88
C MET A 89 27.91 12.29 -14.30
N ASN A 90 26.98 13.20 -14.61
CA ASN A 90 26.82 13.73 -15.96
C ASN A 90 27.88 14.81 -16.30
N SER A 91 28.43 15.51 -15.30
CA SER A 91 29.52 16.49 -15.44
C SER A 91 30.46 16.52 -14.23
N THR A 92 31.52 17.34 -14.31
CA THR A 92 32.44 17.62 -13.19
C THR A 92 31.76 18.40 -12.05
N TYR A 93 30.77 19.23 -12.37
CA TYR A 93 30.01 20.01 -11.40
C TYR A 93 28.51 19.98 -11.77
N ASP A 94 27.74 19.20 -11.03
CA ASP A 94 26.29 19.15 -11.16
C ASP A 94 25.64 19.64 -9.86
N SER A 95 24.73 20.61 -9.98
CA SER A 95 23.98 21.15 -8.83
C SER A 95 22.54 20.63 -8.83
N TYR A 96 22.19 19.86 -7.81
CA TYR A 96 20.86 19.30 -7.62
C TYR A 96 20.17 19.98 -6.43
N TYR A 97 18.92 20.36 -6.62
CA TYR A 97 18.03 20.83 -5.57
C TYR A 97 17.03 19.73 -5.28
N ILE A 98 16.97 19.27 -4.04
CA ILE A 98 16.00 18.28 -3.57
C ILE A 98 15.28 18.89 -2.37
N ASP A 99 13.96 18.82 -2.36
CA ASP A 99 13.13 19.35 -1.29
C ASP A 99 11.90 18.46 -1.02
N ASP A 100 11.28 18.66 0.14
CA ASP A 100 10.05 17.96 0.57
C ASP A 100 10.15 16.44 0.36
N VAL A 101 11.19 15.85 0.95
CA VAL A 101 11.44 14.40 0.87
C VAL A 101 10.51 13.67 1.83
N ASP A 102 9.50 13.02 1.27
CA ASP A 102 8.56 12.17 1.98
C ASP A 102 8.86 10.70 1.69
N TYR A 103 9.04 9.92 2.76
CA TYR A 103 9.24 8.48 2.69
C TYR A 103 8.23 7.81 3.60
N PHE A 104 7.26 7.12 3.01
CA PHE A 104 6.09 6.65 3.72
C PHE A 104 5.62 5.30 3.18
N GLU A 105 4.86 4.59 4.03
CA GLU A 105 4.03 3.50 3.54
C GLU A 105 2.82 4.13 2.86
N PRO A 106 2.51 3.80 1.60
CA PRO A 106 1.24 4.22 1.03
C PRO A 106 0.15 3.65 1.93
N PHE A 107 -0.87 4.47 2.24
CA PHE A 107 -2.07 3.94 2.85
C PHE A 107 -2.59 2.88 1.90
N GLN A 108 -2.43 1.60 2.27
CA GLN A 108 -3.14 0.53 1.62
C GLN A 108 -4.61 0.75 1.94
N ASN A 109 -5.28 1.53 1.10
CA ASN A 109 -6.70 1.33 0.85
C ASN A 109 -6.82 0.04 0.03
N ASP A 110 -6.35 -1.07 0.59
CA ASP A 110 -6.36 -2.33 -0.10
C ASP A 110 -7.80 -2.85 -0.08
N ILE A 111 -8.52 -2.46 -1.14
CA ILE A 111 -9.59 -3.27 -1.74
C ILE A 111 -9.05 -4.70 -2.02
N THR A 112 -7.72 -4.86 -2.04
CA THR A 112 -6.92 -6.03 -2.40
C THR A 112 -6.68 -7.06 -1.30
N ALA A 113 -6.69 -6.70 -0.01
CA ALA A 113 -6.25 -7.63 1.05
C ALA A 113 -7.21 -8.82 1.25
N LEU A 114 -8.46 -8.67 0.81
CA LEU A 114 -9.46 -9.74 0.74
C LEU A 114 -9.82 -10.10 -0.71
N ASN A 115 -8.93 -9.88 -1.69
CA ASN A 115 -9.20 -10.29 -3.08
C ASN A 115 -9.30 -11.80 -3.26
N ASN A 116 -8.51 -12.56 -2.51
CA ASN A 116 -8.60 -14.02 -2.51
C ASN A 116 -9.79 -14.54 -1.67
N VAL A 117 -10.45 -13.65 -0.92
CA VAL A 117 -11.65 -13.98 -0.17
C VAL A 117 -12.88 -13.84 -1.08
N ASN A 118 -13.47 -14.98 -1.41
CA ASN A 118 -14.70 -15.08 -2.17
C ASN A 118 -15.89 -15.11 -1.21
N VAL A 119 -16.77 -14.14 -1.34
CA VAL A 119 -17.96 -13.99 -0.51
C VAL A 119 -19.20 -14.13 -1.39
N SER A 120 -20.04 -15.10 -1.06
CA SER A 120 -21.29 -15.41 -1.76
C SER A 120 -22.46 -15.36 -0.80
N ILE A 121 -23.58 -14.79 -1.23
CA ILE A 121 -24.81 -14.65 -0.46
C ILE A 121 -25.92 -15.32 -1.24
N TYR A 122 -26.60 -16.31 -0.66
CA TYR A 122 -27.71 -16.98 -1.32
C TYR A 122 -28.82 -17.38 -0.33
N PRO A 123 -30.10 -17.25 -0.75
CA PRO A 123 -30.54 -16.53 -1.94
C PRO A 123 -30.32 -15.02 -1.81
N ASN A 124 -30.09 -14.35 -2.94
CA ASN A 124 -30.05 -12.90 -3.01
C ASN A 124 -30.73 -12.46 -4.33
N PRO A 125 -31.93 -11.86 -4.30
CA PRO A 125 -32.65 -11.37 -3.12
C PRO A 125 -33.22 -12.44 -2.18
N ASN A 126 -33.52 -12.09 -0.92
CA ASN A 126 -34.16 -12.94 0.10
C ASN A 126 -35.20 -12.16 0.94
N ASN A 127 -35.85 -12.83 1.91
CA ASN A 127 -36.81 -12.23 2.85
C ASN A 127 -36.21 -12.03 4.25
N GLY A 128 -34.91 -11.75 4.33
CA GLY A 128 -34.15 -11.57 5.57
C GLY A 128 -33.47 -12.83 6.11
N GLN A 129 -33.68 -14.00 5.50
CA GLN A 129 -32.95 -15.23 5.82
C GLN A 129 -32.07 -15.63 4.65
N PHE A 130 -30.77 -15.80 4.89
CA PHE A 130 -29.81 -16.16 3.85
C PHE A 130 -28.58 -16.86 4.42
N THR A 131 -27.87 -17.57 3.55
CA THR A 131 -26.57 -18.16 3.84
C THR A 131 -25.47 -17.27 3.30
N LEU A 132 -24.49 -16.97 4.15
CA LEU A 132 -23.22 -16.36 3.77
C LEU A 132 -22.17 -17.46 3.64
N SER A 133 -21.60 -17.60 2.44
CA SER A 133 -20.44 -18.46 2.19
C SER A 133 -19.21 -17.60 1.97
N VAL A 134 -18.16 -17.86 2.74
CA VAL A 134 -16.88 -17.17 2.63
C VAL A 134 -15.78 -18.21 2.42
N ASN A 135 -14.99 -18.03 1.37
CA ASN A 135 -13.89 -18.91 1.00
C ASN A 135 -12.59 -18.12 0.91
N GLY A 136 -11.49 -18.69 1.39
CA GLY A 136 -10.17 -18.06 1.41
C GLY A 136 -9.91 -17.10 2.59
N ALA A 137 -10.74 -17.11 3.63
CA ALA A 137 -10.59 -16.27 4.81
C ALA A 137 -10.08 -17.07 6.02
N GLU A 138 -9.09 -16.53 6.73
CA GLU A 138 -8.48 -17.18 7.90
C GLU A 138 -8.40 -16.23 9.09
N GLY A 139 -8.65 -16.77 10.29
CA GLY A 139 -8.54 -16.04 11.55
C GLY A 139 -9.79 -15.23 11.91
N ASN A 140 -9.61 -14.27 12.81
CA ASN A 140 -10.70 -13.49 13.39
C ASN A 140 -11.20 -12.42 12.42
N MET A 141 -12.47 -12.49 12.07
CA MET A 141 -13.15 -11.50 11.24
C MET A 141 -14.32 -10.84 11.98
N ASN A 142 -14.58 -9.60 11.65
CA ASN A 142 -15.79 -8.88 12.02
C ASN A 142 -16.72 -8.80 10.81
N MET A 143 -17.96 -9.23 10.98
CA MET A 143 -19.01 -9.13 9.99
C MET A 143 -20.04 -8.09 10.45
N GLU A 144 -20.36 -7.15 9.58
CA GLU A 144 -21.36 -6.11 9.81
C GLU A 144 -22.37 -6.12 8.66
N ILE A 145 -23.65 -5.91 8.95
CA ILE A 145 -24.65 -5.57 7.93
C ILE A 145 -25.00 -4.10 8.12
N VAL A 146 -24.86 -3.32 7.05
CA VAL A 146 -25.09 -1.87 7.05
C VAL A 146 -26.15 -1.48 6.04
N ASN A 147 -26.97 -0.48 6.40
CA ASN A 147 -27.95 0.11 5.50
C ASN A 147 -27.32 1.22 4.62
N LEU A 148 -28.12 1.82 3.73
CA LEU A 148 -27.66 2.91 2.85
C LEU A 148 -27.24 4.19 3.59
N ALA A 149 -27.67 4.37 4.85
CA ALA A 149 -27.26 5.48 5.71
C ALA A 149 -25.96 5.18 6.48
N GLY A 150 -25.34 4.01 6.27
CA GLY A 150 -24.13 3.58 6.96
C GLY A 150 -24.37 3.09 8.39
N GLN A 151 -25.62 2.91 8.81
CA GLN A 151 -25.94 2.39 10.14
C GLN A 151 -25.72 0.87 10.17
N VAL A 152 -24.96 0.39 11.16
CA VAL A 152 -24.78 -1.04 11.43
C VAL A 152 -26.05 -1.57 12.09
N ILE A 153 -26.68 -2.54 11.44
CA ILE A 153 -27.94 -3.16 11.91
C ILE A 153 -27.70 -4.58 12.46
N TYR A 154 -26.61 -5.22 12.08
CA TYR A 154 -26.21 -6.53 12.58
C TYR A 154 -24.69 -6.59 12.67
N THR A 155 -24.16 -7.24 13.71
CA THR A 155 -22.73 -7.45 13.90
C THR A 155 -22.45 -8.84 14.45
N GLN A 156 -21.39 -9.48 13.96
CA GLN A 156 -20.96 -10.79 14.46
C GLN A 156 -19.46 -10.96 14.29
N ARG A 157 -18.81 -11.52 15.30
CA ARG A 157 -17.43 -11.98 15.21
C ARG A 157 -17.41 -13.42 14.69
N ILE A 158 -16.55 -13.69 13.72
CA ILE A 158 -16.44 -14.99 13.07
C ILE A 158 -14.98 -15.44 13.15
N GLU A 159 -14.76 -16.66 13.60
CA GLU A 159 -13.46 -17.33 13.49
C GLU A 159 -13.46 -18.14 12.19
N ALA A 160 -12.78 -17.64 11.17
CA ALA A 160 -12.78 -18.24 9.85
C ALA A 160 -11.71 -19.34 9.73
N THR A 161 -12.11 -20.51 9.23
CA THR A 161 -11.25 -21.68 8.99
C THR A 161 -11.09 -21.94 7.50
N SER A 162 -10.46 -21.03 6.77
CA SER A 162 -10.27 -21.03 5.31
C SER A 162 -11.58 -20.92 4.52
N ASN A 163 -12.52 -21.85 4.72
CA ASN A 163 -13.87 -21.80 4.19
C ASN A 163 -14.88 -21.95 5.33
N PHE A 164 -15.90 -21.10 5.36
CA PHE A 164 -17.01 -21.26 6.28
C PHE A 164 -18.33 -20.83 5.64
N THR A 165 -19.41 -21.34 6.20
CA THR A 165 -20.79 -20.98 5.87
C THR A 165 -21.55 -20.69 7.14
N THR A 166 -22.33 -19.62 7.14
CA THR A 166 -23.19 -19.27 8.28
C THR A 166 -24.55 -18.80 7.79
N ASP A 167 -25.60 -19.25 8.47
CA ASP A 167 -26.97 -18.81 8.22
C ASP A 167 -27.26 -17.59 9.09
N ILE A 168 -27.84 -16.57 8.46
CA ILE A 168 -28.13 -15.28 9.07
C ILE A 168 -29.63 -15.02 8.95
N ASP A 169 -30.24 -14.63 10.06
CA ASP A 169 -31.63 -14.19 10.14
C ASP A 169 -31.68 -12.71 10.55
N VAL A 170 -32.14 -11.90 9.61
CA VAL A 170 -32.42 -10.46 9.71
C VAL A 170 -33.82 -10.17 9.16
N SER A 171 -34.75 -11.12 9.31
CA SER A 171 -36.15 -11.00 8.87
C SER A 171 -36.94 -9.87 9.56
N GLU A 172 -36.45 -9.39 10.71
CA GLU A 172 -37.04 -8.26 11.43
C GLU A 172 -36.76 -6.89 10.79
N PHE A 173 -35.81 -6.81 9.85
CA PHE A 173 -35.40 -5.55 9.23
C PHE A 173 -36.22 -5.22 7.98
N ALA A 174 -36.34 -3.92 7.71
CA ALA A 174 -37.13 -3.42 6.58
C ALA A 174 -36.59 -3.90 5.23
N THR A 175 -37.49 -4.03 4.26
CA THR A 175 -37.16 -4.38 2.89
C THR A 175 -36.29 -3.28 2.28
N GLY A 176 -35.25 -3.65 1.52
CA GLY A 176 -34.29 -2.68 1.02
C GLY A 176 -32.94 -3.25 0.60
N VAL A 177 -32.04 -2.34 0.26
CA VAL A 177 -30.66 -2.64 -0.10
C VAL A 177 -29.76 -2.44 1.11
N TYR A 178 -28.95 -3.46 1.38
CA TYR A 178 -27.97 -3.49 2.46
C TYR A 178 -26.61 -3.91 1.91
N TYR A 179 -25.59 -3.74 2.73
CA TYR A 179 -24.24 -4.23 2.47
C TYR A 179 -23.75 -5.09 3.62
N ILE A 180 -23.22 -6.27 3.30
CA ILE A 180 -22.46 -7.08 4.24
C ILE A 180 -21.01 -6.65 4.11
N LYS A 181 -20.41 -6.24 5.23
CA LYS A 181 -19.03 -5.82 5.36
C LYS A 181 -18.30 -6.86 6.21
N LEU A 182 -17.28 -7.48 5.63
CA LEU A 182 -16.34 -8.36 6.33
C LEU A 182 -15.02 -7.63 6.48
N SER A 183 -14.46 -7.62 7.68
CA SER A 183 -13.18 -6.95 7.96
C SER A 183 -12.31 -7.72 8.92
N ASN A 184 -11.01 -7.71 8.67
CA ASN A 184 -9.97 -8.22 9.58
C ASN A 184 -8.81 -7.19 9.66
N ASN A 185 -7.66 -7.60 10.21
CA ASN A 185 -6.48 -6.73 10.27
C ASN A 185 -5.87 -6.44 8.89
N ASP A 186 -6.19 -7.26 7.89
CA ASP A 186 -5.62 -7.18 6.55
C ASP A 186 -6.45 -6.26 5.65
N GLY A 187 -7.78 -6.27 5.78
CA GLY A 187 -8.63 -5.33 5.03
C GLY A 187 -10.13 -5.53 5.20
N VAL A 188 -10.88 -5.00 4.22
CA VAL A 188 -12.35 -4.94 4.23
C VAL A 188 -12.92 -5.40 2.89
N LYS A 189 -13.94 -6.26 2.92
CA LYS A 189 -14.70 -6.75 1.76
C LYS A 189 -16.16 -6.39 1.93
N VAL A 190 -16.81 -5.92 0.86
CA VAL A 190 -18.22 -5.49 0.90
C VAL A 190 -19.01 -6.18 -0.20
N ASN A 191 -20.16 -6.76 0.17
CA ASN A 191 -21.07 -7.46 -0.74
C ASN A 191 -22.49 -6.91 -0.60
N LYS A 192 -23.18 -6.73 -1.73
CA LYS A 192 -24.57 -6.24 -1.75
C LYS A 192 -25.55 -7.34 -1.31
N LEU A 193 -26.47 -6.98 -0.42
CA LEU A 193 -27.58 -7.80 0.05
C LEU A 193 -28.91 -7.11 -0.29
N ILE A 194 -29.89 -7.87 -0.80
CA ILE A 194 -31.22 -7.37 -1.13
C ILE A 194 -32.27 -8.14 -0.32
N ILE A 195 -32.99 -7.43 0.54
CA ILE A 195 -34.11 -7.95 1.34
C ILE A 195 -35.42 -7.46 0.72
N LYS A 196 -36.35 -8.39 0.49
CA LYS A 196 -37.66 -8.15 -0.12
C LYS A 196 -38.78 -8.01 0.88
#